data_AF-A0A6L8KXK8-F1
#
_entry.id   AF-A0A6L8KXK8-F1
#
_cell.length_a   1.000
_cell.length_b   1.000
_cell.length_c   1.000
_cell.angle_alpha   90.00
_cell.angle_beta   90.00
_cell.angle_gamma   90.00
#
_symmetry.space_group_name_H-M   'P 1'
#
loop_
_entity.id
_entity.type
_entity.pdbx_description
1 polymer ?
#
loop_
_entity_poly.entity_id
_entity_poly.type
_entity_poly.pdbx_seq_one_letter_code
_entity_poly.pdbx_strand_id
1 'polypeptide(L)' 'MKSIFIRTASLANRKAYAVQRMNAAAQRMLHADTIAEEIKAGHWVLAWAVAAGARPSSRAAPGSLVPFAVLNLH' A
#
# COMPACT_ATOMS: atom_id res chain seq x y z
N MET A 1 -33.72 -15.27 14.14
CA MET A 1 -32.63 -15.39 13.14
C MET A 1 -31.79 -14.12 13.18
N LYS A 2 -30.47 -14.23 13.39
CA LYS A 2 -29.55 -13.07 13.48
C LYS A 2 -29.19 -12.65 12.05
N SER A 3 -29.69 -11.49 11.61
CA SER A 3 -29.39 -10.94 10.28
C SER A 3 -28.04 -10.23 10.29
N ILE A 4 -27.15 -10.58 9.37
CA ILE A 4 -25.89 -9.86 9.14
C ILE A 4 -26.16 -8.84 8.03
N PHE A 5 -26.21 -7.56 8.40
CA PHE A 5 -26.31 -6.45 7.45
C PHE A 5 -24.90 -5.94 7.10
N ILE A 6 -24.44 -6.21 5.89
CA ILE A 6 -23.21 -5.63 5.35
C ILE A 6 -23.54 -4.28 4.74
N ARG A 7 -23.28 -3.20 5.48
CA ARG A 7 -23.48 -1.84 4.98
C ARG A 7 -22.36 -1.54 3.98
N THR A 8 -22.71 -1.34 2.71
CA THR A 8 -21.73 -0.99 1.68
C THR A 8 -21.21 0.42 1.95
N ALA A 9 -19.95 0.52 2.41
CA ALA A 9 -19.29 1.82 2.55
C ALA A 9 -19.27 2.55 1.20
N SER A 10 -19.52 3.87 1.24
CA SER A 10 -19.44 4.74 0.06
C SER A 10 -18.06 4.63 -0.59
N LEU A 11 -17.97 4.88 -1.90
CA LEU A 11 -16.69 4.86 -2.63
C LEU A 11 -15.67 5.84 -2.00
N ALA A 12 -16.13 7.00 -1.53
CA ALA A 12 -15.32 7.96 -0.79
C ALA A 12 -14.74 7.36 0.51
N ASN A 13 -15.54 6.63 1.29
CA ASN A 13 -15.08 5.96 2.51
C ASN A 13 -14.05 4.86 2.21
N ARG A 14 -14.21 4.12 1.11
CA ARG A 14 -13.26 3.07 0.69
C ARG A 14 -11.92 3.67 0.29
N LYS A 15 -11.93 4.76 -0.48
CA LYS A 15 -10.70 5.47 -0.88
C LYS A 15 -9.99 6.06 0.33
N ALA A 16 -10.71 6.74 1.22
CA ALA A 16 -10.13 7.30 2.45
C ALA A 16 -9.50 6.21 3.33
N TYR A 17 -10.20 5.09 3.48
CA TYR A 17 -9.67 3.92 4.19
C TYR A 17 -8.41 3.36 3.53
N ALA A 18 -8.41 3.20 2.20
CA ALA A 18 -7.24 2.74 1.46
C ALA A 18 -6.03 3.67 1.64
N VAL A 19 -6.24 4.99 1.58
CA VAL A 19 -5.18 5.99 1.83
C VAL A 19 -4.65 5.89 3.27
N GLN A 20 -5.52 5.73 4.26
CA GLN A 20 -5.11 5.55 5.66
C GLN A 20 -4.23 4.31 5.82
N ARG A 21 -4.61 3.20 5.20
CA ARG A 21 -3.85 1.94 5.25
C ARG A 21 -2.54 2.00 4.48
N MET A 22 -2.52 2.74 3.36
CA MET A 22 -1.29 3.03 2.62
C MET A 22 -0.30 3.81 3.49
N ASN A 23 -0.76 4.85 4.19
CA ASN A 23 0.10 5.62 5.09
C ASN A 23 0.68 4.75 6.23
N ALA A 24 -0.16 3.91 6.84
CA ALA A 24 0.31 2.98 7.87
C ALA A 24 1.35 1.97 7.35
N ALA A 25 1.21 1.51 6.09
CA ALA A 25 2.21 0.66 5.46
C ALA A 25 3.51 1.42 5.15
N ALA A 26 3.42 2.66 4.71
CA ALA A 26 4.58 3.51 4.46
C ALA A 26 5.35 3.80 5.76
N GLN A 27 4.65 4.09 6.86
CA GLN A 27 5.28 4.24 8.18
C GLN A 27 6.02 2.96 8.60
N ARG A 28 5.42 1.78 8.37
CA ARG A 28 6.10 0.50 8.66
C ARG A 28 7.36 0.31 7.82
N MET A 29 7.34 0.75 6.57
CA MET A 29 8.52 0.69 5.69
C MET A 29 9.64 1.58 6.21
N LEU A 30 9.32 2.80 6.68
CA LEU A 30 10.29 3.73 7.26
C LEU A 30 10.91 3.24 8.58
N HIS A 31 10.19 2.42 9.33
CA HIS A 31 10.64 1.84 10.59
C HIS A 31 11.04 0.36 10.47
N ALA A 32 11.27 -0.15 9.26
CA ALA A 32 11.64 -1.53 9.06
C ALA A 32 13.10 -1.77 9.47
N ASP A 33 13.32 -2.63 10.46
CA ASP A 33 14.67 -3.00 10.92
C ASP A 33 15.36 -4.00 9.99
N THR A 34 14.59 -4.66 9.10
CA THR A 34 15.11 -5.67 8.18
C THR A 34 14.61 -5.43 6.76
N ILE A 35 15.42 -5.82 5.78
CA ILE A 35 15.08 -5.79 4.35
C ILE A 35 13.79 -6.58 4.09
N ALA A 36 13.58 -7.71 4.78
CA ALA A 36 12.37 -8.52 4.62
C ALA A 36 11.09 -7.77 5.04
N GLU A 37 11.15 -7.03 6.14
CA GLU A 37 10.03 -6.19 6.59
C GLU A 37 9.83 -4.97 5.70
N GLU A 38 10.90 -4.37 5.18
CA GLU A 38 10.82 -3.29 4.19
C GLU A 38 10.09 -3.75 2.92
N ILE A 39 10.47 -4.91 2.37
CA ILE A 39 9.83 -5.49 1.17
C ILE A 39 8.35 -5.76 1.42
N LYS A 40 8.01 -6.35 2.57
CA LYS A 40 6.63 -6.66 2.95
C LYS A 40 5.79 -5.39 3.12
N ALA A 41 6.34 -4.36 3.76
CA ALA A 41 5.70 -3.07 3.91
C ALA A 41 5.50 -2.39 2.54
N GLY A 42 6.50 -2.46 1.65
CA GLY A 42 6.41 -1.98 0.27
C GLY A 42 5.29 -2.64 -0.52
N HIS A 43 5.12 -3.97 -0.41
CA HIS A 43 3.99 -4.68 -1.03
C HIS A 43 2.64 -4.19 -0.51
N TRP A 44 2.53 -3.90 0.79
CA TRP A 44 1.31 -3.34 1.36
C TRP A 44 1.04 -1.91 0.88
N VAL A 45 2.06 -1.07 0.76
CA VAL A 45 1.92 0.28 0.18
C VAL A 45 1.33 0.19 -1.23
N LEU A 46 1.91 -0.66 -2.08
CA LEU A 46 1.43 -0.82 -3.45
C LEU A 46 -0.02 -1.34 -3.50
N ALA A 47 -0.35 -2.35 -2.70
CA ALA A 47 -1.70 -2.92 -2.66
C ALA A 47 -2.75 -1.86 -2.26
N TRP A 48 -2.44 -1.02 -1.26
CA TRP A 48 -3.35 0.04 -0.83
C TRP A 48 -3.39 1.23 -1.79
N ALA A 49 -2.29 1.53 -2.49
CA ALA A 49 -2.28 2.51 -3.56
C ALA A 49 -3.25 2.11 -4.69
N VAL A 50 -3.22 0.84 -5.12
CA VAL A 50 -4.17 0.32 -6.12
C VAL A 50 -5.61 0.40 -5.61
N ALA A 51 -5.85 0.03 -4.34
CA ALA A 51 -7.18 0.15 -3.72
C ALA A 51 -7.67 1.61 -3.61
N ALA A 52 -6.75 2.58 -3.51
CA ALA A 52 -7.06 4.01 -3.53
C ALA A 52 -7.29 4.57 -4.95
N GLY A 53 -7.08 3.75 -5.98
CA GLY A 53 -7.30 4.09 -7.38
C GLY A 53 -6.04 4.46 -8.17
N ALA A 54 -4.84 4.24 -7.60
CA ALA A 54 -3.60 4.36 -8.37
C ALA A 54 -3.59 3.30 -9.47
N ARG A 55 -3.33 3.71 -10.72
CA ARG A 55 -3.10 2.77 -11.81
C ARG A 55 -1.64 2.35 -11.76
N PRO A 56 -1.33 1.07 -11.50
CA PRO A 56 0.04 0.61 -11.61
C PRO A 56 0.46 0.77 -13.07
N SER A 57 1.45 1.63 -13.31
CA SER A 57 2.09 1.72 -14.62
C SER A 57 2.65 0.34 -14.95
N SER A 58 2.41 -0.15 -16.16
CA SER A 58 2.88 -1.45 -16.67
C SER A 58 4.42 -1.63 -16.66
N ARG A 59 5.15 -0.60 -16.19
CA ARG A 59 6.60 -0.61 -15.96
C ARG A 59 7.02 -1.13 -14.58
N ALA A 60 6.08 -1.37 -13.66
CA ALA A 60 6.36 -2.06 -12.40
C ALA A 60 6.20 -3.57 -12.59
N ALA A 61 7.11 -4.17 -13.37
CA ALA A 61 7.24 -5.62 -13.45
C ALA A 61 7.53 -6.21 -12.05
N PRO A 62 7.03 -7.42 -11.73
CA PRO A 62 7.34 -8.12 -10.50
C PRO A 62 8.83 -8.48 -10.53
N GLY A 63 9.67 -7.62 -9.95
CA GLY A 63 11.12 -7.68 -10.06
C GLY A 63 11.80 -6.32 -9.89
N SER A 64 11.07 -5.22 -10.06
CA SER A 64 11.59 -3.87 -9.82
C SER A 64 11.32 -3.39 -8.38
N LEU A 65 11.73 -4.17 -7.38
CA LEU A 65 12.03 -3.60 -6.06
C LEU A 65 13.40 -2.95 -6.17
N VAL A 66 13.49 -1.84 -6.90
CA VAL A 66 14.64 -0.96 -6.72
C VAL A 66 14.49 -0.44 -5.30
N PRO A 67 15.45 -0.69 -4.41
CA PRO A 67 15.43 -0.09 -3.08
C PRO A 67 15.29 1.41 -3.28
N PHE A 68 14.36 2.05 -2.57
CA PHE A 68 14.24 3.50 -2.60
C PHE A 68 15.56 4.20 -2.20
N ALA A 69 16.54 3.47 -1.64
CA ALA A 69 17.91 3.89 -1.43
C ALA A 69 18.65 4.36 -2.71
N VAL A 70 18.22 3.98 -3.92
CA VAL A 70 18.85 4.44 -5.17
C VAL A 70 18.40 5.85 -5.59
N LEU A 71 17.32 6.39 -4.99
CA LEU A 71 16.81 7.73 -5.33
C LEU A 71 17.44 8.87 -4.52
N ASN A 72 18.41 8.61 -3.63
CA ASN A 72 19.10 9.61 -2.81
C ASN A 72 20.62 9.71 -3.05
N LEU A 73 21.09 9.38 -4.26
CA LEU A 73 22.43 9.74 -4.72
C LEU A 73 22.31 10.87 -5.75
N HIS A 74 22.17 12.09 -5.26
CA HIS A 74 22.47 13.28 -6.03
C HIS A 74 22.94 14.42 -5.14
#